data_AF-A0A4P6PIP2-F1
#
_entry.id   AF-A0A4P6PIP2-F1
#
_cell.length_a   1.000
_cell.length_b   1.000
_cell.length_c   1.000
_cell.angle_alpha   90.00
_cell.angle_beta   90.00
_cell.angle_gamma   90.00
#
_symmetry.space_group_name_H-M   'P 1'
#
loop_
_entity.id
_entity.type
_entity.pdbx_description
1 polymer ?
#
loop_
_entity_poly.entity_id
_entity_poly.type
_entity_poly.pdbx_seq_one_letter_code
_entity_poly.pdbx_strand_id
1 'polypeptide(L)'
;MEFGGVQTDGLKKLKLRLPALLMLGITLLFWGSYDCYRPLGEPLLEMPKLGDAWRMRGDVVQTNGLYRLLVPKGGKTAEVRFRILENPTVSKIRLQGRIRTEDVVRGKYRWSSARLLLIQRDAKGKWIPGTHGLLDEEGTVPWTFQQQEFEIFPEAATVEVVLQQIGKSGTAWFDQVVAVPVEVKPSCLPMRLVFMVAWLWMGVLYFRRCRLDHRKLRILILLNVIAILFGTLVPTVWIQKPVDGVKERLEQLQKRLQVREQKAPSKKAEVPKAKSPEKSASGSVVFEKETSAVDGMIEAVEQVHRIGHFVLFASLCFLVYCSAALEGQGRGYVLKVAFDILLFAAISESLQYLTMDRTPGCSDWMVDVYGMLLALLLFGAVRFIIPVFPGNGQAGSRFGV
;
A
#
# COMPACT_ATOMS: atom_id res chain seq x y z
N MET A 1 28.85 30.55 -35.49
CA MET A 1 28.08 30.00 -34.35
C MET A 1 27.35 28.76 -34.83
N GLU A 2 27.93 27.58 -34.63
CA GLU A 2 27.32 26.30 -34.98
C GLU A 2 26.44 25.79 -33.85
N PHE A 3 25.12 26.02 -33.93
CA PHE A 3 24.13 25.40 -33.04
C PHE A 3 23.75 23.96 -33.48
N GLY A 4 24.39 23.40 -34.51
CA GLY A 4 24.02 22.11 -35.12
C GLY A 4 24.41 20.85 -34.32
N GLY A 5 25.29 20.94 -33.33
CA GLY A 5 25.82 19.75 -32.63
C GLY A 5 24.95 19.18 -31.51
N VAL A 6 24.15 20.01 -30.82
CA VAL A 6 23.48 19.63 -29.56
C VAL A 6 22.26 18.71 -29.78
N GLN A 7 21.59 18.82 -30.93
CA GLN A 7 20.34 18.12 -31.18
C GLN A 7 20.52 16.60 -31.39
N THR A 8 21.69 16.17 -31.89
CA THR A 8 21.93 14.75 -32.21
C THR A 8 22.22 13.89 -30.97
N ASP A 9 22.77 14.47 -29.90
CA ASP A 9 23.17 13.73 -28.70
C ASP A 9 21.96 13.38 -27.81
N GLY A 10 20.98 14.29 -27.70
CA GLY A 10 19.73 14.03 -26.97
C GLY A 10 18.94 12.85 -27.55
N LEU A 11 18.77 12.81 -28.87
CA LEU A 11 18.09 11.71 -29.57
C LEU A 11 18.82 10.38 -29.41
N LYS A 12 20.16 10.37 -29.52
CA LYS A 12 20.95 9.17 -29.26
C LYS A 12 20.72 8.65 -27.86
N LYS A 13 20.74 9.53 -26.85
CA LYS A 13 20.49 9.17 -25.44
C LYS A 13 19.08 8.64 -25.21
N LEU A 14 18.06 9.23 -25.84
CA LEU A 14 16.69 8.73 -25.75
C LEU A 14 16.54 7.34 -26.38
N LYS A 15 17.18 7.10 -27.53
CA LYS A 15 17.20 5.77 -28.19
C LYS A 15 17.78 4.67 -27.28
N LEU A 16 18.71 5.01 -26.39
CA LEU A 16 19.24 4.05 -25.41
C LEU A 16 18.19 3.58 -24.40
N ARG A 17 17.23 4.46 -24.09
CA ARG A 17 16.24 4.29 -23.02
C ARG A 17 14.90 3.80 -23.54
N LEU A 18 14.67 4.01 -24.83
CA LEU A 18 13.45 3.65 -25.52
C LEU A 18 13.02 2.19 -25.25
N PRO A 19 13.91 1.17 -25.24
CA PRO A 19 13.47 -0.19 -24.93
C PRO A 19 12.85 -0.36 -23.53
N ALA A 20 13.41 0.31 -22.50
CA ALA A 20 12.85 0.21 -21.15
C ALA A 20 11.58 1.04 -21.00
N LEU A 21 11.51 2.21 -21.64
CA LEU A 21 10.30 3.03 -21.68
C LEU A 21 9.15 2.29 -22.39
N LEU A 22 9.43 1.61 -23.51
CA LEU A 22 8.45 0.78 -24.22
C LEU A 22 8.01 -0.41 -23.36
N MET A 23 8.95 -1.12 -22.73
CA MET A 23 8.62 -2.23 -21.84
C MET A 23 7.79 -1.79 -20.62
N LEU A 24 8.10 -0.62 -20.05
CA LEU A 24 7.30 0.01 -19.00
C LEU A 24 5.89 0.31 -19.50
N GLY A 25 5.76 0.97 -20.65
CA GLY A 25 4.45 1.25 -21.27
C GLY A 25 3.63 -0.02 -21.53
N ILE A 26 4.26 -1.06 -22.09
CA ILE A 26 3.62 -2.37 -22.31
C ILE A 26 3.18 -2.99 -20.99
N THR A 27 4.01 -2.93 -19.95
CA THR A 27 3.69 -3.47 -18.61
C THR A 27 2.49 -2.76 -18.02
N LEU A 28 2.48 -1.42 -18.02
CA LEU A 28 1.37 -0.63 -17.49
C LEU A 28 0.07 -0.85 -18.27
N LEU A 29 0.13 -0.87 -19.61
CA LEU A 29 -1.06 -1.09 -20.45
C LEU A 29 -1.59 -2.52 -20.31
N PHE A 30 -0.70 -3.52 -20.32
CA PHE A 30 -1.09 -4.92 -20.18
C PHE A 30 -1.73 -5.16 -18.81
N TRP A 31 -1.04 -4.82 -17.71
CA TRP A 31 -1.58 -5.11 -16.37
C TRP A 31 -2.73 -4.18 -15.97
N GLY A 32 -2.82 -2.98 -16.54
CA GLY A 32 -3.98 -2.11 -16.38
C GLY A 32 -5.23 -2.59 -17.11
N SER A 33 -5.10 -3.46 -18.13
CA SER A 33 -6.23 -4.00 -18.90
C SER A 33 -6.49 -5.49 -18.68
N TYR A 34 -5.49 -6.23 -18.20
CA TYR A 34 -5.54 -7.66 -18.03
C TYR A 34 -6.09 -8.05 -16.66
N ASP A 35 -7.35 -8.48 -16.63
CA ASP A 35 -7.94 -9.05 -15.43
C ASP A 35 -7.41 -10.48 -15.18
N CYS A 36 -6.66 -10.66 -14.09
CA CYS A 36 -6.13 -11.97 -13.66
C CYS A 36 -7.20 -12.95 -13.16
N TYR A 37 -8.44 -12.49 -12.97
CA TYR A 37 -9.52 -13.31 -12.43
C TYR A 37 -10.61 -13.54 -13.47
N ARG A 38 -11.31 -14.66 -13.34
CA ARG A 38 -12.54 -14.94 -14.07
C ARG A 38 -13.67 -15.26 -13.09
N PRO A 39 -14.91 -14.86 -13.39
CA PRO A 39 -16.07 -15.24 -12.59
C PRO A 39 -16.28 -16.75 -12.66
N LEU A 40 -16.66 -17.34 -11.52
CA LEU A 40 -16.97 -18.78 -11.38
C LEU A 40 -18.46 -19.10 -11.56
N GLY A 41 -19.32 -18.09 -11.65
CA GLY A 41 -20.77 -18.26 -11.76
C GLY A 41 -21.50 -16.94 -11.58
N GLU A 42 -22.78 -17.03 -11.22
CA GLU A 42 -23.64 -15.88 -10.94
C GLU A 42 -23.13 -15.05 -9.75
N PRO A 43 -23.43 -13.74 -9.70
CA PRO A 43 -23.16 -12.91 -8.54
C PRO A 43 -23.81 -13.49 -7.27
N LEU A 44 -23.05 -13.50 -6.17
CA LEU A 44 -23.55 -13.83 -4.82
C LEU A 44 -24.39 -12.69 -4.24
N LEU A 45 -24.14 -11.48 -4.73
CA LEU A 45 -24.85 -10.26 -4.37
C LEU A 45 -24.83 -9.36 -5.59
N GLU A 46 -25.99 -8.88 -6.02
CA GLU A 46 -26.11 -7.89 -7.08
C GLU A 46 -27.23 -6.92 -6.73
N MET A 47 -26.86 -5.65 -6.49
CA MET A 47 -27.81 -4.57 -6.18
C MET A 47 -28.92 -5.00 -5.19
N PRO A 48 -28.55 -5.45 -3.97
CA PRO A 48 -29.50 -6.02 -3.04
C PRO A 48 -30.63 -5.03 -2.71
N LYS A 49 -31.77 -5.51 -2.21
CA LYS A 49 -32.77 -4.61 -1.62
C LYS A 49 -32.48 -4.45 -0.14
N LEU A 50 -32.82 -3.30 0.43
CA LEU A 50 -32.64 -3.05 1.86
C LEU A 50 -33.44 -4.06 2.72
N GLY A 51 -34.56 -4.57 2.18
CA GLY A 51 -35.34 -5.65 2.80
C GLY A 51 -34.62 -7.00 2.90
N ASP A 52 -33.57 -7.22 2.09
CA ASP A 52 -32.76 -8.44 2.11
C ASP A 52 -31.59 -8.35 3.11
N ALA A 53 -31.46 -7.22 3.82
CA ALA A 53 -30.39 -7.00 4.77
C ALA A 53 -30.54 -7.94 5.98
N TRP A 54 -29.48 -8.68 6.30
CA TRP A 54 -29.39 -9.50 7.51
C TRP A 54 -29.40 -8.63 8.78
N ARG A 55 -28.75 -7.47 8.71
CA ARG A 55 -28.68 -6.54 9.83
C ARG A 55 -28.58 -5.12 9.32
N MET A 56 -29.27 -4.21 10.01
CA MET A 56 -29.22 -2.78 9.76
C MET A 56 -29.12 -2.02 11.08
N ARG A 57 -28.41 -0.88 11.06
CA ARG A 57 -28.25 0.03 12.20
C ARG A 57 -28.10 1.46 11.70
N GLY A 58 -28.72 2.42 12.39
CA GLY A 58 -28.57 3.85 12.11
C GLY A 58 -29.51 4.36 11.01
N ASP A 59 -29.20 5.53 10.46
CA ASP A 59 -29.97 6.15 9.37
C ASP A 59 -29.48 5.58 8.03
N VAL A 60 -30.24 4.61 7.51
CA VAL A 60 -29.99 3.93 6.24
C VAL A 60 -31.24 4.05 5.39
N VAL A 61 -31.09 4.63 4.20
CA VAL A 61 -32.17 4.77 3.22
C VAL A 61 -31.72 4.16 1.90
N GLN A 62 -32.63 3.46 1.21
CA GLN A 62 -32.39 3.01 -0.16
C GLN A 62 -33.40 3.66 -1.12
N THR A 63 -32.93 4.13 -2.27
CA THR A 63 -33.79 4.69 -3.32
C THR A 63 -33.23 4.29 -4.68
N ASN A 64 -33.98 3.56 -5.50
CA ASN A 64 -33.54 3.13 -6.84
C ASN A 64 -32.17 2.41 -6.85
N GLY A 65 -31.94 1.50 -5.91
CA GLY A 65 -30.66 0.76 -5.79
C GLY A 65 -29.52 1.55 -5.11
N LEU A 66 -29.67 2.86 -4.93
CA LEU A 66 -28.73 3.72 -4.23
C LEU A 66 -28.94 3.63 -2.72
N TYR A 67 -27.90 3.26 -1.98
CA TYR A 67 -27.88 3.31 -0.52
C TYR A 67 -27.35 4.65 -0.03
N ARG A 68 -28.01 5.25 0.95
CA ARG A 68 -27.54 6.43 1.68
C ARG A 68 -27.41 6.08 3.16
N LEU A 69 -26.21 6.25 3.70
CA LEU A 69 -25.89 6.07 5.11
C LEU A 69 -25.53 7.44 5.70
N LEU A 70 -26.37 7.97 6.59
CA LEU A 70 -26.18 9.27 7.24
C LEU A 70 -25.74 9.09 8.69
N VAL A 71 -24.70 9.80 9.08
CA VAL A 71 -24.33 9.95 10.49
C VAL A 71 -24.40 11.45 10.84
N PRO A 72 -25.40 11.88 11.64
CA PRO A 72 -25.46 13.27 12.08
C PRO A 72 -24.29 13.58 13.02
N LYS A 73 -23.97 14.86 13.22
CA LYS A 73 -22.91 15.27 14.16
C LYS A 73 -23.22 14.78 15.57
N GLY A 74 -22.32 13.95 16.13
CA GLY A 74 -22.53 13.30 17.43
C GLY A 74 -23.55 12.14 17.40
N GLY A 75 -23.97 11.74 16.21
CA GLY A 75 -24.94 10.68 15.97
C GLY A 75 -24.40 9.27 16.17
N LYS A 76 -25.29 8.29 16.02
CA LYS A 76 -24.92 6.87 15.95
C LYS A 76 -24.43 6.55 14.55
N THR A 77 -23.52 5.59 14.46
CA THR A 77 -23.03 5.04 13.19
C THR A 77 -24.16 4.43 12.35
N ALA A 78 -24.01 4.45 11.03
CA ALA A 78 -24.92 3.84 10.08
C ALA A 78 -24.26 2.64 9.39
N GLU A 79 -25.00 1.55 9.23
CA GLU A 79 -24.49 0.28 8.71
C GLU A 79 -25.61 -0.59 8.17
N VAL A 80 -25.34 -1.27 7.06
CA VAL A 80 -26.17 -2.37 6.55
C VAL A 80 -25.29 -3.56 6.17
N ARG A 81 -25.74 -4.77 6.51
CA ARG A 81 -25.06 -6.04 6.26
C ARG A 81 -25.92 -6.97 5.42
N PHE A 82 -25.29 -7.60 4.44
CA PHE A 82 -25.87 -8.65 3.62
C PHE A 82 -25.08 -9.93 3.84
N ARG A 83 -25.73 -11.00 4.27
CA ARG A 83 -25.10 -12.32 4.34
C ARG A 83 -25.15 -12.94 2.95
N ILE A 84 -23.99 -13.24 2.37
CA ILE A 84 -23.88 -13.70 0.97
C ILE A 84 -23.55 -15.18 0.85
N LEU A 85 -22.91 -15.78 1.86
CA LEU A 85 -22.58 -17.20 1.89
C LEU A 85 -22.67 -17.77 3.31
N GLU A 86 -23.10 -19.03 3.38
CA GLU A 86 -23.02 -19.90 4.56
C GLU A 86 -22.21 -21.14 4.19
N ASN A 87 -21.21 -21.48 5.00
CA ASN A 87 -20.23 -22.54 4.74
C ASN A 87 -19.61 -22.44 3.33
N PRO A 88 -18.92 -21.32 3.02
CA PRO A 88 -18.37 -21.05 1.69
C PRO A 88 -17.45 -22.16 1.19
N THR A 89 -17.65 -22.58 -0.07
CA THR A 89 -16.77 -23.52 -0.78
C THR A 89 -15.84 -22.84 -1.79
N VAL A 90 -16.05 -21.54 -2.01
CA VAL A 90 -15.25 -20.71 -2.93
C VAL A 90 -14.03 -20.15 -2.20
N SER A 91 -12.89 -20.04 -2.91
CA SER A 91 -11.64 -19.56 -2.32
C SER A 91 -11.44 -18.04 -2.45
N LYS A 92 -12.10 -17.38 -3.42
CA LYS A 92 -12.00 -15.93 -3.61
C LYS A 92 -13.33 -15.32 -4.04
N ILE A 93 -13.56 -14.10 -3.57
CA ILE A 93 -14.72 -13.27 -3.95
C ILE A 93 -14.20 -11.91 -4.38
N ARG A 94 -14.64 -11.45 -5.55
CA ARG A 94 -14.48 -10.06 -5.98
C ARG A 94 -15.64 -9.25 -5.44
N LEU A 95 -15.34 -8.24 -4.64
CA LEU A 95 -16.30 -7.23 -4.21
C LEU A 95 -16.01 -5.93 -4.97
N GLN A 96 -17.05 -5.37 -5.56
CA GLN A 96 -16.97 -4.12 -6.30
C GLN A 96 -18.17 -3.23 -5.98
N GLY A 97 -18.00 -1.93 -6.15
CA GLY A 97 -19.05 -0.96 -5.95
C GLY A 97 -18.59 0.46 -6.21
N ARG A 98 -19.55 1.37 -6.32
CA ARG A 98 -19.30 2.80 -6.37
C ARG A 98 -19.60 3.42 -5.02
N ILE A 99 -18.77 4.37 -4.61
CA ILE A 99 -18.98 5.14 -3.39
C ILE A 99 -18.89 6.64 -3.70
N ARG A 100 -19.68 7.43 -2.98
CA ARG A 100 -19.57 8.89 -2.91
C ARG A 100 -19.67 9.29 -1.45
N THR A 101 -18.95 10.32 -1.04
CA THR A 101 -19.03 10.87 0.32
C THR A 101 -19.29 12.37 0.29
N GLU A 102 -19.93 12.88 1.34
CA GLU A 102 -20.12 14.30 1.57
C GLU A 102 -19.92 14.59 3.05
N ASP A 103 -18.94 15.45 3.34
CA ASP A 103 -18.55 15.90 4.67
C ASP A 103 -18.35 14.75 5.68
N VAL A 104 -17.82 13.62 5.21
CA VAL A 104 -17.50 12.48 6.07
C VAL A 104 -16.32 12.86 6.97
N VAL A 105 -16.60 13.05 8.26
CA VAL A 105 -15.56 13.34 9.25
C VAL A 105 -15.10 12.02 9.85
N ARG A 106 -13.82 11.69 9.67
CA ARG A 106 -13.20 10.49 10.24
C ARG A 106 -13.34 10.45 11.77
N GLY A 107 -13.56 9.24 12.28
CA GLY A 107 -13.58 8.87 13.68
C GLY A 107 -12.21 8.96 14.36
N LYS A 108 -12.07 8.26 15.49
CA LYS A 108 -10.80 8.17 16.22
C LYS A 108 -9.74 7.41 15.44
N TYR A 109 -10.16 6.39 14.71
CA TYR A 109 -9.30 5.49 13.98
C TYR A 109 -9.41 5.71 12.48
N ARG A 110 -8.37 5.34 11.71
CA ARG A 110 -8.33 5.57 10.25
C ARG A 110 -9.49 4.91 9.51
N TRP A 111 -9.79 3.67 9.91
CA TRP A 111 -10.88 2.87 9.38
C TRP A 111 -12.28 3.32 9.84
N SER A 112 -12.38 4.36 10.68
CA SER A 112 -13.64 4.91 11.18
C SER A 112 -14.17 5.98 10.23
N SER A 113 -14.55 5.57 9.03
CA SER A 113 -15.08 6.47 8.00
C SER A 113 -16.15 5.76 7.16
N ALA A 114 -16.41 6.24 5.94
CA ALA A 114 -17.29 5.57 5.00
C ALA A 114 -16.54 4.43 4.29
N ARG A 115 -17.10 3.22 4.27
CA ARG A 115 -16.40 2.04 3.76
C ARG A 115 -17.32 0.93 3.26
N LEU A 116 -16.79 0.14 2.33
CA LEU A 116 -17.37 -1.10 1.82
C LEU A 116 -16.46 -2.26 2.25
N LEU A 117 -17.02 -3.28 2.89
CA LEU A 117 -16.25 -4.39 3.47
C LEU A 117 -16.77 -5.77 3.05
N LEU A 118 -15.87 -6.75 3.08
CA LEU A 118 -16.18 -8.18 3.09
C LEU A 118 -15.69 -8.79 4.41
N ILE A 119 -16.64 -9.14 5.27
CA ILE A 119 -16.38 -9.70 6.60
C ILE A 119 -16.56 -11.21 6.58
N GLN A 120 -15.65 -11.92 7.23
CA GLN A 120 -15.72 -13.37 7.41
C GLN A 120 -15.84 -13.70 8.90
N ARG A 121 -16.68 -14.68 9.25
CA ARG A 121 -16.82 -15.17 10.62
C ARG A 121 -16.71 -16.68 10.66
N ASP A 122 -16.10 -17.18 11.73
CA ASP A 122 -16.02 -18.61 12.02
C ASP A 122 -17.39 -19.19 12.46
N ALA A 123 -17.45 -20.50 12.70
CA ALA A 123 -18.66 -21.18 13.16
C ALA A 123 -19.18 -20.70 14.52
N LYS A 124 -18.38 -19.97 15.31
CA LYS A 124 -18.76 -19.36 16.58
C LYS A 124 -19.24 -17.92 16.41
N GLY A 125 -19.30 -17.42 15.17
CA GLY A 125 -19.62 -16.03 14.85
C GLY A 125 -18.48 -15.06 15.16
N LYS A 126 -17.29 -15.55 15.54
CA LYS A 126 -16.13 -14.71 15.79
C LYS A 126 -15.56 -14.24 14.46
N TRP A 127 -15.16 -12.97 14.43
CA TRP A 127 -14.48 -12.38 13.29
C TRP A 127 -13.13 -13.07 13.03
N ILE A 128 -12.88 -13.42 11.77
CA ILE A 128 -11.60 -13.96 11.30
C ILE A 128 -10.75 -12.77 10.84
N PRO A 129 -9.52 -12.58 11.36
CA PRO A 129 -8.64 -11.49 10.93
C PRO A 129 -8.09 -11.69 9.51
N GLY A 130 -7.92 -10.59 8.77
CA GLY A 130 -7.43 -10.60 7.39
C GLY A 130 -7.70 -9.28 6.66
N THR A 131 -7.60 -9.29 5.33
CA THR A 131 -8.03 -8.17 4.49
C THR A 131 -9.55 -8.17 4.39
N HIS A 132 -10.21 -7.10 4.84
CA HIS A 132 -11.68 -7.01 4.85
C HIS A 132 -12.22 -5.70 4.27
N GLY A 133 -11.41 -4.65 4.20
CA GLY A 133 -11.83 -3.36 3.69
C GLY A 133 -11.45 -3.20 2.24
N LEU A 134 -12.45 -2.87 1.42
CA LEU A 134 -12.22 -2.41 0.05
C LEU A 134 -11.61 -1.00 0.07
N LEU A 135 -12.08 -0.16 0.99
CA LEU A 135 -11.83 1.27 0.95
C LEU A 135 -12.26 1.94 2.26
N ASP A 136 -11.56 3.01 2.65
CA ASP A 136 -11.97 3.93 3.71
C ASP A 136 -11.94 5.38 3.15
N GLU A 137 -13.10 5.99 2.91
CA GLU A 137 -13.23 7.35 2.36
C GLU A 137 -13.60 8.37 3.44
N GLU A 138 -12.97 9.55 3.35
CA GLU A 138 -13.23 10.69 4.22
C GLU A 138 -13.42 11.99 3.40
N GLY A 139 -13.98 13.02 4.03
CA GLY A 139 -14.29 14.29 3.38
C GLY A 139 -15.42 14.15 2.35
N THR A 140 -15.26 14.90 1.26
CA THR A 140 -16.20 14.95 0.14
C THR A 140 -15.51 14.43 -1.10
N VAL A 141 -15.87 13.21 -1.50
CA VAL A 141 -15.28 12.50 -2.63
C VAL A 141 -16.38 12.26 -3.67
N PRO A 142 -16.15 12.60 -4.95
CA PRO A 142 -17.12 12.32 -6.02
C PRO A 142 -17.31 10.80 -6.18
N TRP A 143 -18.23 10.39 -7.04
CA TRP A 143 -18.42 8.97 -7.34
C TRP A 143 -17.13 8.32 -7.85
N THR A 144 -16.59 7.39 -7.08
CA THR A 144 -15.43 6.56 -7.45
C THR A 144 -15.87 5.11 -7.53
N PHE A 145 -15.35 4.39 -8.53
CA PHE A 145 -15.54 2.94 -8.66
C PHE A 145 -14.37 2.23 -7.98
N GLN A 146 -14.68 1.18 -7.23
CA GLN A 146 -13.70 0.42 -6.45
C GLN A 146 -13.95 -1.07 -6.62
N GLN A 147 -12.87 -1.85 -6.63
CA GLN A 147 -12.90 -3.31 -6.78
C GLN A 147 -11.72 -3.93 -6.05
N GLN A 148 -11.96 -5.04 -5.35
CA GLN A 148 -10.90 -5.86 -4.75
C GLN A 148 -11.32 -7.32 -4.62
N GLU A 149 -10.34 -8.20 -4.76
CA GLU A 149 -10.46 -9.63 -4.56
C GLU A 149 -10.09 -10.01 -3.13
N PHE A 150 -11.03 -10.64 -2.44
CA PHE A 150 -10.89 -11.13 -1.07
C PHE A 150 -10.66 -12.63 -1.07
N GLU A 151 -9.68 -13.09 -0.29
CA GLU A 151 -9.49 -14.51 -0.01
C GLU A 151 -10.48 -14.98 1.05
N ILE A 152 -11.12 -16.12 0.80
CA ILE A 152 -12.04 -16.74 1.74
C ILE A 152 -11.29 -17.82 2.51
N PHE A 153 -11.25 -17.66 3.83
CA PHE A 153 -10.54 -18.56 4.71
C PHE A 153 -11.31 -19.89 4.86
N PRO A 154 -10.62 -21.05 4.88
CA PRO A 154 -11.26 -22.35 5.03
C PRO A 154 -12.11 -22.48 6.31
N GLU A 155 -11.77 -21.75 7.37
CA GLU A 155 -12.52 -21.71 8.64
C GLU A 155 -13.74 -20.77 8.63
N ALA A 156 -13.95 -20.01 7.55
CA ALA A 156 -15.11 -19.13 7.43
C ALA A 156 -16.39 -19.96 7.35
N ALA A 157 -17.31 -19.71 8.28
CA ALA A 157 -18.65 -20.28 8.27
C ALA A 157 -19.66 -19.31 7.65
N THR A 158 -19.42 -18.00 7.70
CA THR A 158 -20.28 -17.00 7.07
C THR A 158 -19.45 -15.89 6.43
N VAL A 159 -19.95 -15.37 5.30
CA VAL A 159 -19.39 -14.21 4.61
C VAL A 159 -20.46 -13.13 4.48
N GLU A 160 -20.12 -11.90 4.87
CA GLU A 160 -21.00 -10.74 4.88
C GLU A 160 -20.42 -9.61 4.04
N VAL A 161 -21.23 -8.97 3.20
CA VAL A 161 -20.92 -7.66 2.61
C VAL A 161 -21.49 -6.58 3.49
N VAL A 162 -20.69 -5.57 3.81
CA VAL A 162 -21.06 -4.54 4.80
C VAL A 162 -20.80 -3.16 4.24
N LEU A 163 -21.87 -2.36 4.16
CA LEU A 163 -21.81 -0.92 3.85
C LEU A 163 -21.81 -0.18 5.19
N GLN A 164 -20.84 0.70 5.41
CA GLN A 164 -20.68 1.40 6.68
C GLN A 164 -20.40 2.89 6.49
N GLN A 165 -21.00 3.68 7.37
CA GLN A 165 -20.50 4.98 7.78
C GLN A 165 -20.34 4.90 9.30
N ILE A 166 -19.08 4.81 9.75
CA ILE A 166 -18.74 4.76 11.17
C ILE A 166 -17.85 5.93 11.62
N GLY A 167 -17.87 7.03 10.85
CA GLY A 167 -17.22 8.29 11.18
C GLY A 167 -17.99 9.10 12.23
N LYS A 168 -17.51 10.32 12.53
CA LYS A 168 -18.14 11.24 13.49
C LYS A 168 -19.39 11.92 12.91
N SER A 169 -19.38 12.16 11.61
CA SER A 169 -20.50 12.76 10.87
C SER A 169 -20.35 12.57 9.37
N GLY A 170 -21.38 12.94 8.62
CA GLY A 170 -21.38 13.03 7.16
C GLY A 170 -22.29 11.98 6.51
N THR A 171 -22.28 11.96 5.19
CA THR A 171 -23.12 11.05 4.39
C THR A 171 -22.27 10.25 3.44
N ALA A 172 -22.56 8.96 3.35
CA ALA A 172 -21.98 8.05 2.37
C ALA A 172 -23.09 7.50 1.47
N TRP A 173 -22.81 7.43 0.18
CA TRP A 173 -23.67 6.76 -0.79
C TRP A 173 -22.95 5.59 -1.42
N PHE A 174 -23.69 4.50 -1.63
CA PHE A 174 -23.18 3.29 -2.27
C PHE A 174 -24.11 2.89 -3.41
N ASP A 175 -23.51 2.55 -4.54
CA ASP A 175 -24.21 2.15 -5.77
C ASP A 175 -23.49 0.97 -6.42
N GLN A 176 -24.20 0.18 -7.22
CA GLN A 176 -23.66 -0.95 -7.98
C GLN A 176 -22.83 -1.92 -7.12
N VAL A 177 -23.29 -2.20 -5.90
CA VAL A 177 -22.62 -3.14 -4.99
C VAL A 177 -22.83 -4.56 -5.49
N VAL A 178 -21.73 -5.21 -5.86
CA VAL A 178 -21.73 -6.55 -6.46
C VAL A 178 -20.64 -7.40 -5.83
N ALA A 179 -20.98 -8.64 -5.47
CA ALA A 179 -20.02 -9.64 -5.00
C ALA A 179 -20.10 -10.89 -5.89
N VAL A 180 -18.99 -11.28 -6.50
CA VAL A 180 -18.93 -12.38 -7.47
C VAL A 180 -17.87 -13.40 -7.02
N PRO A 181 -18.15 -14.71 -7.06
CA PRO A 181 -17.12 -15.70 -6.80
C PRO A 181 -16.16 -15.72 -7.98
N VAL A 182 -14.86 -15.68 -7.72
CA VAL A 182 -13.84 -15.60 -8.77
C VAL A 182 -12.74 -16.62 -8.54
N GLU A 183 -12.07 -16.99 -9.63
CA GLU A 183 -10.82 -17.75 -9.57
C GLU A 183 -9.73 -17.09 -10.41
N VAL A 184 -8.48 -17.40 -10.09
CA VAL A 184 -7.34 -16.92 -10.86
C VAL A 184 -7.31 -17.65 -12.20
N LYS A 185 -7.24 -16.89 -13.30
CA LYS A 185 -7.10 -17.47 -14.65
C LYS A 185 -5.80 -18.29 -14.73
N PRO A 186 -5.82 -19.48 -15.35
CA PRO A 186 -4.61 -20.27 -15.58
C PRO A 186 -3.51 -19.51 -16.34
N SER A 187 -3.89 -18.52 -17.15
CA SER A 187 -2.98 -17.65 -17.90
C SER A 187 -2.31 -16.56 -17.05
N CYS A 188 -2.78 -16.25 -15.84
CA CYS A 188 -2.21 -15.17 -15.02
C CYS A 188 -0.75 -15.46 -14.62
N LEU A 189 -0.46 -16.64 -14.08
CA LEU A 189 0.91 -17.04 -13.68
C LEU A 189 1.92 -17.08 -14.84
N PRO A 190 1.66 -17.74 -16.00
CA PRO A 190 2.61 -17.73 -17.11
C PRO A 190 2.82 -16.33 -17.67
N MET A 191 1.80 -15.46 -17.71
CA MET A 191 1.99 -14.07 -18.14
C MET A 191 2.92 -13.31 -17.17
N ARG A 192 2.76 -13.49 -15.87
CA ARG A 192 3.71 -12.92 -14.89
C ARG A 192 5.13 -13.41 -15.09
N LEU A 193 5.30 -14.71 -15.34
CA LEU A 193 6.61 -15.29 -15.61
C LEU A 193 7.24 -14.69 -16.87
N VAL A 194 6.46 -14.52 -17.95
CA VAL A 194 6.93 -13.88 -19.18
C VAL A 194 7.42 -12.45 -18.92
N PHE A 195 6.63 -11.63 -18.21
CA PHE A 195 7.04 -10.27 -17.86
C PHE A 195 8.25 -10.25 -16.93
N MET A 196 8.32 -11.15 -15.95
CA MET A 196 9.46 -11.28 -15.05
C MET A 196 10.76 -11.61 -15.82
N VAL A 197 10.71 -12.59 -16.72
CA VAL A 197 11.86 -12.97 -17.57
C VAL A 197 12.24 -11.82 -18.50
N ALA A 198 11.27 -11.15 -19.10
CA ALA A 198 11.51 -9.99 -19.98
C ALA A 198 12.19 -8.84 -19.23
N TRP A 199 11.74 -8.53 -18.00
CA TRP A 199 12.35 -7.51 -17.15
C TRP A 199 13.73 -7.91 -16.65
N LEU A 200 13.95 -9.17 -16.29
CA LEU A 200 15.27 -9.67 -15.90
C LEU A 200 16.26 -9.53 -17.07
N TRP A 201 15.85 -9.93 -18.27
CA TRP A 201 16.64 -9.77 -19.49
C TRP A 201 16.95 -8.30 -19.76
N MET A 202 15.95 -7.41 -19.66
CA MET A 202 16.14 -5.97 -19.78
C MET A 202 17.13 -5.43 -18.74
N GLY A 203 17.03 -5.88 -17.49
CA GLY A 203 17.95 -5.54 -16.41
C GLY A 203 19.39 -5.92 -16.72
N VAL A 204 19.63 -7.13 -17.25
CA VAL A 204 20.97 -7.58 -17.68
C VAL A 204 21.51 -6.72 -18.83
N LEU A 205 20.69 -6.42 -19.83
CA LEU A 205 21.08 -5.55 -20.94
C LEU A 205 21.45 -4.15 -20.45
N TYR A 206 20.66 -3.57 -19.55
CA TYR A 206 20.93 -2.26 -18.95
C TYR A 206 22.15 -2.27 -18.04
N PHE A 207 22.35 -3.33 -17.27
CA PHE A 207 23.53 -3.48 -16.42
C PHE A 207 24.82 -3.37 -17.24
N ARG A 208 24.89 -4.12 -18.35
CA ARG A 208 26.02 -4.07 -19.29
C ARG A 208 26.11 -2.71 -20.00
N ARG A 209 24.99 -2.16 -20.44
CA ARG A 209 24.95 -0.91 -21.21
C ARG A 209 25.32 0.32 -20.39
N CYS A 210 24.90 0.36 -19.13
CA CYS A 210 25.25 1.42 -18.18
C CYS A 210 26.67 1.29 -17.63
N ARG A 211 27.41 0.24 -18.05
CA ARG A 211 28.78 -0.08 -17.59
C ARG A 211 28.86 -0.08 -16.07
N LEU A 212 27.81 -0.58 -15.41
CA LEU A 212 27.71 -0.61 -13.95
C LEU A 212 28.84 -1.46 -13.35
N ASP A 213 29.34 -2.44 -14.10
CA ASP A 213 30.49 -3.26 -13.79
C ASP A 213 31.81 -2.47 -13.71
N HIS A 214 31.95 -1.36 -14.41
CA HIS A 214 33.18 -0.54 -14.39
C HIS A 214 33.14 0.61 -13.38
N ARG A 215 32.01 0.81 -12.67
CA ARG A 215 31.88 1.90 -11.71
C ARG A 215 32.68 1.67 -10.44
N LYS A 216 33.20 2.75 -9.86
CA LYS A 216 33.98 2.69 -8.60
C LYS A 216 33.15 2.16 -7.42
N LEU A 217 31.87 2.51 -7.34
CA LEU A 217 30.97 2.11 -6.25
C LEU A 217 30.01 0.97 -6.66
N ARG A 218 30.37 0.16 -7.65
CA ARG A 218 29.49 -0.85 -8.27
C ARG A 218 28.82 -1.80 -7.28
N ILE A 219 29.55 -2.27 -6.26
CA ILE A 219 29.03 -3.24 -5.28
C ILE A 219 27.94 -2.60 -4.43
N LEU A 220 28.16 -1.38 -3.94
CA LEU A 220 27.18 -0.65 -3.11
C LEU A 220 25.93 -0.31 -3.92
N ILE A 221 26.11 0.16 -5.17
CA ILE A 221 24.99 0.43 -6.08
C ILE A 221 24.20 -0.85 -6.34
N LEU A 222 24.86 -1.98 -6.61
CA LEU A 222 24.20 -3.25 -6.89
C LEU A 222 23.43 -3.78 -5.67
N LEU A 223 24.03 -3.75 -4.48
CA LEU A 223 23.35 -4.15 -3.25
C LEU A 223 22.11 -3.29 -2.98
N ASN A 224 22.19 -1.99 -3.24
CA ASN A 224 21.06 -1.07 -3.09
C ASN A 224 19.93 -1.39 -4.09
N VAL A 225 20.27 -1.60 -5.37
CA VAL A 225 19.31 -2.05 -6.39
C VAL A 225 18.64 -3.37 -6.00
N ILE A 226 19.40 -4.34 -5.49
CA ILE A 226 18.86 -5.62 -5.02
C ILE A 226 17.91 -5.39 -3.83
N ALA A 227 18.27 -4.52 -2.88
CA ALA A 227 17.41 -4.18 -1.74
C ALA A 227 16.09 -3.54 -2.19
N ILE A 228 16.12 -2.63 -3.17
CA ILE A 228 14.92 -2.04 -3.77
C ILE A 228 14.06 -3.11 -4.41
N LEU A 229 14.63 -3.93 -5.30
CA LEU A 229 13.90 -4.98 -6.01
C LEU A 229 13.31 -6.02 -5.05
N PHE A 230 14.05 -6.36 -3.99
CA PHE A 230 13.54 -7.24 -2.94
C PHE A 230 12.37 -6.58 -2.22
N GLY A 231 12.51 -5.32 -1.80
CA GLY A 231 11.43 -4.56 -1.15
C GLY A 231 10.15 -4.45 -2.00
N THR A 232 10.28 -4.28 -3.32
CA THR A 232 9.14 -4.17 -4.24
C THR A 232 8.49 -5.51 -4.57
N LEU A 233 9.26 -6.60 -4.64
CA LEU A 233 8.77 -7.92 -5.06
C LEU A 233 8.38 -8.86 -3.90
N VAL A 234 8.74 -8.54 -2.66
CA VAL A 234 8.35 -9.34 -1.50
C VAL A 234 6.83 -9.28 -1.31
N PRO A 235 6.14 -10.45 -1.26
CA PRO A 235 4.71 -10.49 -0.97
C PRO A 235 4.39 -9.86 0.39
N THR A 236 3.35 -9.06 0.47
CA THR A 236 2.89 -8.36 1.67
C THR A 236 2.58 -9.34 2.80
N VAL A 237 2.08 -10.53 2.47
CA VAL A 237 1.84 -11.62 3.44
C VAL A 237 3.10 -11.98 4.23
N TRP A 238 4.29 -11.90 3.61
CA TRP A 238 5.55 -12.21 4.30
C TRP A 238 5.97 -11.10 5.25
N ILE A 239 5.55 -9.85 4.99
CA ILE A 239 5.78 -8.70 5.85
C ILE A 239 4.77 -8.68 7.01
N GLN A 240 3.52 -9.08 6.75
CA GLN A 240 2.44 -9.08 7.75
C GLN A 240 2.60 -10.22 8.77
N LYS A 241 2.99 -11.43 8.35
CA LYS A 241 3.14 -12.60 9.25
C LYS A 241 3.97 -12.32 10.52
N PRO A 242 5.16 -11.69 10.46
CA PRO A 242 5.91 -11.31 11.65
C PRO A 242 5.16 -10.32 12.56
N VAL A 243 4.46 -9.35 11.97
CA VAL A 243 3.68 -8.34 12.71
C VAL A 243 2.50 -9.00 13.41
N ASP A 244 1.79 -9.89 12.72
CA ASP A 244 0.69 -10.67 13.29
C ASP A 244 1.18 -11.56 14.44
N GLY A 245 2.34 -12.21 14.29
CA GLY A 245 2.95 -12.99 15.36
C GLY A 245 3.31 -12.17 16.61
N VAL A 246 3.75 -10.91 16.44
CA VAL A 246 3.97 -9.98 17.56
C VAL A 246 2.65 -9.58 18.21
N LYS A 247 1.62 -9.29 17.40
CA LYS A 247 0.28 -8.94 17.87
C LYS A 247 -0.34 -10.06 18.69
N GLU A 248 -0.29 -11.30 18.21
CA GLU A 248 -0.77 -12.48 18.94
C GLU A 248 -0.07 -12.65 20.29
N ARG A 249 1.25 -12.44 20.35
CA ARG A 249 2.02 -12.51 21.61
C ARG A 249 1.60 -11.42 22.60
N LEU A 250 1.36 -10.20 22.12
CA LEU A 250 0.86 -9.10 22.94
C LEU A 250 -0.53 -9.41 23.49
N GLU A 251 -1.45 -9.91 22.66
CA GLU A 251 -2.79 -10.34 23.08
C GLU A 251 -2.73 -11.48 24.11
N GLN A 252 -1.83 -12.44 23.96
CA GLN A 252 -1.63 -13.51 24.93
C GLN A 252 -1.07 -13.01 26.27
N LEU A 253 -0.08 -12.11 26.25
CA LEU A 253 0.47 -11.49 27.46
C LEU A 253 -0.61 -10.71 28.20
N GLN A 254 -1.45 -9.98 27.48
CA GLN A 254 -2.55 -9.23 28.04
C GLN A 254 -3.60 -10.14 28.70
N LYS A 255 -4.00 -11.23 28.03
CA LYS A 255 -4.90 -12.24 28.64
C LYS A 255 -4.32 -12.79 29.94
N ARG A 256 -3.01 -13.05 30.00
CA ARG A 256 -2.34 -13.49 31.23
C ARG A 256 -2.36 -12.43 32.33
N LEU A 257 -2.18 -11.16 31.99
CA LEU A 257 -2.25 -10.05 32.95
C LEU A 257 -3.67 -9.88 33.50
N GLN A 258 -4.70 -9.91 32.65
CA GLN A 258 -6.10 -9.83 33.09
C GLN A 258 -6.49 -10.99 34.01
N VAL A 259 -6.08 -12.22 33.69
CA VAL A 259 -6.30 -13.38 34.56
C VAL A 259 -5.55 -13.22 35.89
N ARG A 260 -4.35 -12.62 35.89
CA ARG A 260 -3.57 -12.36 37.10
C ARG A 260 -4.23 -11.30 38.00
N GLU A 261 -4.75 -10.22 37.43
CA GLU A 261 -5.51 -9.20 38.17
C GLU A 261 -6.80 -9.79 38.77
N GLN A 262 -7.52 -10.63 38.03
CA GLN A 262 -8.72 -11.31 38.53
C GLN A 262 -8.41 -12.34 39.63
N LYS A 263 -7.25 -13.02 39.55
CA LYS A 263 -6.83 -14.02 40.54
C LYS A 263 -6.10 -13.41 41.73
N ALA A 264 -5.68 -12.15 41.69
CA ALA A 264 -5.09 -11.49 42.84
C ALA A 264 -6.16 -11.42 43.93
N PRO A 265 -6.04 -12.20 45.02
CA PRO A 265 -7.05 -12.20 46.05
C PRO A 265 -7.14 -10.79 46.59
N SER A 266 -8.32 -10.19 46.47
CA SER A 266 -8.66 -8.96 47.16
C SER A 266 -8.45 -9.25 48.65
N LYS A 267 -7.27 -8.93 49.17
CA LYS A 267 -7.04 -8.74 50.59
C LYS A 267 -7.89 -7.53 50.96
N LYS A 268 -9.19 -7.76 51.12
CA LYS A 268 -10.09 -6.86 51.81
C LYS A 268 -9.53 -6.73 53.22
N ALA A 269 -8.80 -5.65 53.45
CA ALA A 269 -8.83 -5.02 54.76
C ALA A 269 -10.30 -4.70 55.02
N GLU A 270 -10.88 -5.29 56.06
CA GLU A 270 -12.19 -4.93 56.56
C GLU A 270 -12.20 -3.43 56.86
N VAL A 271 -12.90 -2.65 56.04
CA VAL A 271 -13.29 -1.28 56.37
C VAL A 271 -14.82 -1.24 56.42
N PRO A 272 -15.43 -0.70 57.49
CA PRO A 272 -16.87 -0.82 57.69
C PRO A 272 -17.69 0.02 56.70
N LYS A 273 -18.72 -0.65 56.16
CA LYS A 273 -19.97 -0.16 55.55
C LYS A 273 -20.22 1.35 55.57
N ALA A 274 -20.17 1.97 54.40
CA ALA A 274 -21.07 3.06 54.02
C ALA A 274 -21.61 2.80 52.61
N LYS A 275 -22.94 2.85 52.47
CA LYS A 275 -23.71 2.51 51.26
C LYS A 275 -23.57 3.59 50.19
N SER A 276 -23.26 3.21 48.94
CA SER A 276 -23.80 3.85 47.73
C SER A 276 -23.69 2.92 46.52
N PRO A 277 -24.74 2.81 45.67
CA PRO A 277 -24.71 1.97 44.47
C PRO A 277 -24.27 2.80 43.27
N GLU A 278 -22.96 2.89 43.04
CA GLU A 278 -22.44 3.51 41.82
C GLU A 278 -22.18 2.41 40.76
N LYS A 279 -23.00 2.40 39.71
CA LYS A 279 -22.93 1.45 38.59
C LYS A 279 -21.55 1.54 37.93
N SER A 280 -20.80 0.44 37.97
CA SER A 280 -19.46 0.34 37.42
C SER A 280 -19.46 0.41 35.88
N ALA A 281 -19.14 1.60 35.34
CA ALA A 281 -18.80 1.83 33.93
C ALA A 281 -17.35 1.46 33.59
N SER A 282 -16.64 0.71 34.45
CA SER A 282 -15.19 0.48 34.36
C SER A 282 -14.75 -0.50 33.26
N GLY A 283 -15.68 -1.20 32.59
CA GLY A 283 -15.34 -2.24 31.61
C GLY A 283 -15.03 -1.74 30.19
N SER A 284 -15.53 -0.57 29.78
CA SER A 284 -15.43 -0.12 28.38
C SER A 284 -14.13 0.62 28.04
N VAL A 285 -13.43 1.17 29.05
CA VAL A 285 -12.24 2.02 28.82
C VAL A 285 -11.00 1.20 28.43
N VAL A 286 -10.89 -0.06 28.86
CA VAL A 286 -9.72 -0.90 28.58
C VAL A 286 -9.65 -1.32 27.12
N PHE A 287 -10.79 -1.69 26.51
CA PHE A 287 -10.85 -2.14 25.12
C PHE A 287 -10.53 -1.03 24.10
N GLU A 288 -10.80 0.23 24.45
CA GLU A 288 -10.58 1.39 23.57
C GLU A 288 -9.10 1.82 23.48
N LYS A 289 -8.30 1.52 24.52
CA LYS A 289 -6.86 1.84 24.54
C LYS A 289 -6.04 0.83 23.73
N GLU A 290 -6.52 -0.40 23.60
CA GLU A 290 -5.80 -1.50 22.95
C GLU A 290 -5.96 -1.47 21.42
N THR A 291 -7.16 -1.17 20.94
CA THR A 291 -7.42 -0.92 19.50
C THR A 291 -6.55 0.21 18.96
N SER A 292 -6.30 1.27 19.74
CA SER A 292 -5.37 2.33 19.32
C SER A 292 -3.91 1.90 19.23
N ALA A 293 -3.48 0.92 20.02
CA ALA A 293 -2.10 0.43 19.96
C ALA A 293 -1.86 -0.39 18.67
N VAL A 294 -2.83 -1.23 18.30
CA VAL A 294 -2.79 -2.00 17.04
C VAL A 294 -2.80 -1.08 15.83
N ASP A 295 -3.69 -0.08 15.82
CA ASP A 295 -3.77 0.88 14.73
C ASP A 295 -2.48 1.70 14.60
N GLY A 296 -1.88 2.09 15.72
CA GLY A 296 -0.56 2.73 15.74
C GLY A 296 0.57 1.84 15.20
N MET A 297 0.51 0.53 15.41
CA MET A 297 1.47 -0.41 14.81
C MET A 297 1.27 -0.53 13.29
N ILE A 298 0.02 -0.62 12.80
CA ILE A 298 -0.27 -0.67 11.37
C ILE A 298 0.24 0.60 10.68
N GLU A 299 -0.03 1.76 11.29
CA GLU A 299 0.47 3.05 10.81
C GLU A 299 2.01 3.09 10.81
N ALA A 300 2.66 2.60 11.86
CA ALA A 300 4.11 2.50 11.92
C ALA A 300 4.68 1.60 10.81
N VAL A 301 4.04 0.48 10.49
CA VAL A 301 4.47 -0.42 9.40
C VAL A 301 4.35 0.27 8.04
N GLU A 302 3.23 0.94 7.77
CA GLU A 302 3.07 1.73 6.53
C GLU A 302 4.10 2.87 6.44
N GLN A 303 4.36 3.56 7.55
CA GLN A 303 5.38 4.60 7.61
C GLN A 303 6.78 4.03 7.37
N VAL A 304 7.14 2.89 7.98
CA VAL A 304 8.42 2.20 7.77
C VAL A 304 8.59 1.82 6.30
N HIS A 305 7.52 1.35 5.64
CA HIS A 305 7.57 1.04 4.22
C HIS A 305 7.89 2.28 3.37
N ARG A 306 7.19 3.39 3.59
CA ARG A 306 7.46 4.68 2.90
C ARG A 306 8.85 5.21 3.19
N ILE A 307 9.31 5.14 4.44
CA ILE A 307 10.67 5.53 4.84
C ILE A 307 11.70 4.64 4.14
N GLY A 308 11.44 3.34 4.03
CA GLY A 308 12.29 2.40 3.31
C GLY A 308 12.49 2.80 1.85
N HIS A 309 11.39 3.05 1.12
CA HIS A 309 11.41 3.57 -0.25
C HIS A 309 12.24 4.85 -0.36
N PHE A 310 11.92 5.84 0.46
CA PHE A 310 12.61 7.12 0.51
C PHE A 310 14.13 6.96 0.72
N VAL A 311 14.54 6.19 1.74
CA VAL A 311 15.95 6.01 2.11
C VAL A 311 16.71 5.21 1.04
N LEU A 312 16.11 4.17 0.49
CA LEU A 312 16.74 3.35 -0.55
C LEU A 312 16.97 4.16 -1.84
N PHE A 313 15.96 4.90 -2.32
CA PHE A 313 16.14 5.73 -3.51
C PHE A 313 17.06 6.93 -3.28
N ALA A 314 17.00 7.57 -2.10
CA ALA A 314 17.95 8.61 -1.73
C ALA A 314 19.38 8.08 -1.72
N SER A 315 19.63 6.94 -1.09
CA SER A 315 20.96 6.34 -1.01
C SER A 315 21.45 5.83 -2.37
N LEU A 316 20.60 5.21 -3.20
CA LEU A 316 20.96 4.84 -4.57
C LEU A 316 21.38 6.07 -5.38
N CYS A 317 20.58 7.13 -5.35
CA CYS A 317 20.84 8.36 -6.09
C CYS A 317 22.14 9.03 -5.64
N PHE A 318 22.37 9.12 -4.33
CA PHE A 318 23.60 9.65 -3.76
C PHE A 318 24.82 8.82 -4.17
N LEU A 319 24.75 7.49 -4.09
CA LEU A 319 25.84 6.59 -4.48
C LEU A 319 26.19 6.73 -5.96
N VAL A 320 25.19 6.83 -6.85
CA VAL A 320 25.45 7.00 -8.29
C VAL A 320 26.09 8.36 -8.58
N TYR A 321 25.66 9.44 -7.92
CA TYR A 321 26.31 10.76 -8.05
C TYR A 321 27.75 10.75 -7.54
N CYS A 322 28.00 10.14 -6.39
CA CYS A 322 29.36 9.97 -5.84
C CYS A 322 30.25 9.16 -6.80
N SER A 323 29.75 8.05 -7.35
CA SER A 323 30.51 7.26 -8.33
C SER A 323 30.84 8.08 -9.58
N ALA A 324 29.87 8.83 -10.10
CA ALA A 324 30.06 9.70 -11.27
C ALA A 324 31.10 10.79 -11.01
N ALA A 325 31.09 11.38 -9.81
CA ALA A 325 32.05 12.41 -9.41
C ALA A 325 33.47 11.84 -9.26
N LEU A 326 33.61 10.64 -8.68
CA LEU A 326 34.88 9.91 -8.58
C LEU A 326 35.43 9.50 -9.96
N GLU A 327 34.56 9.32 -10.94
CA GLU A 327 34.92 9.03 -12.34
C GLU A 327 35.20 10.30 -13.17
N GLY A 328 35.18 11.49 -12.55
CA GLY A 328 35.45 12.76 -13.22
C GLY A 328 34.36 13.17 -14.23
N GLN A 329 33.13 12.68 -14.09
CA GLN A 329 32.04 13.01 -15.01
C GLN A 329 31.59 14.48 -14.83
N GLY A 330 31.28 15.14 -15.95
CA GLY A 330 30.85 16.55 -15.96
C GLY A 330 29.43 16.79 -15.42
N ARG A 331 29.06 18.06 -15.19
CA ARG A 331 27.75 18.46 -14.63
C ARG A 331 26.54 17.95 -15.43
N GLY A 332 26.63 17.90 -16.76
CA GLY A 332 25.57 17.37 -17.62
C GLY A 332 25.26 15.88 -17.40
N TYR A 333 26.17 15.14 -16.77
CA TYR A 333 25.97 13.76 -16.40
C TYR A 333 24.95 13.59 -15.26
N VAL A 334 24.83 14.59 -14.37
CA VAL A 334 23.91 14.56 -13.22
C VAL A 334 22.46 14.44 -13.68
N LEU A 335 22.04 15.27 -14.64
CA LEU A 335 20.67 15.20 -15.20
C LEU A 335 20.41 13.87 -15.91
N LYS A 336 21.43 13.32 -16.58
CA LYS A 336 21.33 12.00 -17.21
C LYS A 336 21.08 10.90 -16.17
N VAL A 337 21.83 10.90 -15.08
CA VAL A 337 21.66 9.95 -13.97
C VAL A 337 20.29 10.13 -13.31
N ALA A 338 19.87 11.37 -13.06
CA ALA A 338 18.56 11.65 -12.47
C ALA A 338 17.44 11.03 -13.30
N PHE A 339 17.49 11.17 -14.63
CA PHE A 339 16.51 10.53 -15.52
C PHE A 339 16.58 8.99 -15.47
N ASP A 340 17.79 8.41 -15.45
CA ASP A 340 17.96 6.95 -15.38
C ASP A 340 17.39 6.37 -14.08
N ILE A 341 17.56 7.08 -12.96
CA ILE A 341 17.03 6.66 -11.65
C ILE A 341 15.52 6.89 -11.58
N LEU A 342 14.99 7.97 -12.15
CA LEU A 342 13.55 8.20 -12.23
C LEU A 342 12.85 7.11 -13.03
N LEU A 343 13.45 6.71 -14.16
CA LEU A 343 12.98 5.58 -14.95
C LEU A 343 13.05 4.28 -14.15
N PHE A 344 14.14 4.06 -13.40
CA PHE A 344 14.27 2.89 -12.54
C PHE A 344 13.19 2.86 -11.45
N ALA A 345 12.86 3.99 -10.81
CA ALA A 345 11.79 4.11 -9.83
C ALA A 345 10.42 3.75 -10.43
N ALA A 346 10.11 4.28 -11.63
CA ALA A 346 8.88 3.94 -12.33
C ALA A 346 8.82 2.44 -12.70
N ILE A 347 9.95 1.85 -13.08
CA ILE A 347 10.04 0.41 -13.36
C ILE A 347 9.81 -0.41 -12.09
N SER A 348 10.51 -0.13 -10.99
CA SER A 348 10.36 -0.87 -9.73
C SER A 348 8.94 -0.80 -9.19
N GLU A 349 8.27 0.35 -9.36
CA GLU A 349 6.87 0.50 -9.00
C GLU A 349 5.97 -0.37 -9.90
N SER A 350 6.18 -0.33 -11.22
CA SER A 350 5.43 -1.20 -12.15
C SER A 350 5.65 -2.69 -11.92
N LEU A 351 6.82 -3.09 -11.40
CA LEU A 351 7.11 -4.50 -11.09
C LEU A 351 6.23 -5.05 -9.96
N GLN A 352 5.57 -4.18 -9.17
CA GLN A 352 4.61 -4.61 -8.16
C GLN A 352 3.42 -5.38 -8.77
N TYR A 353 3.05 -5.14 -10.04
CA TYR A 353 2.03 -5.94 -10.76
C TYR A 353 2.38 -7.43 -10.85
N LEU A 354 3.66 -7.80 -10.70
CA LEU A 354 4.09 -9.20 -10.69
C LEU A 354 3.77 -9.90 -9.36
N THR A 355 3.44 -9.15 -8.31
CA THR A 355 2.93 -9.65 -7.03
C THR A 355 1.40 -9.70 -7.05
N MET A 356 0.77 -10.65 -6.34
CA MET A 356 -0.70 -10.85 -6.40
C MET A 356 -1.48 -9.83 -5.58
N ASP A 357 -0.78 -9.17 -4.67
CA ASP A 357 -1.33 -8.46 -3.53
C ASP A 357 -0.89 -7.00 -3.48
N ARG A 358 -0.17 -6.51 -4.49
CA ARG A 358 0.21 -5.11 -4.62
C ARG A 358 -0.22 -4.54 -5.96
N THR A 359 -0.51 -3.26 -5.93
CA THR A 359 -0.85 -2.44 -7.08
C THR A 359 0.00 -1.19 -7.01
N PRO A 360 0.61 -0.77 -8.12
CA PRO A 360 1.48 0.40 -8.10
C PRO A 360 0.72 1.65 -7.68
N GLY A 361 1.28 2.38 -6.72
CA GLY A 361 0.75 3.62 -6.20
C GLY A 361 1.53 4.83 -6.73
N CYS A 362 0.83 5.84 -7.22
CA CYS A 362 1.46 7.13 -7.57
C CYS A 362 2.12 7.79 -6.33
N SER A 363 1.58 7.55 -5.13
CA SER A 363 2.16 8.05 -3.88
C SER A 363 3.55 7.52 -3.62
N ASP A 364 3.80 6.23 -3.88
CA ASP A 364 5.07 5.59 -3.56
C ASP A 364 6.16 6.05 -4.54
N TRP A 365 5.79 6.19 -5.82
CA TRP A 365 6.65 6.83 -6.82
C TRP A 365 7.03 8.27 -6.43
N MET A 366 6.10 9.05 -5.88
CA MET A 366 6.41 10.41 -5.40
C MET A 366 7.37 10.41 -4.21
N VAL A 367 7.26 9.43 -3.30
CA VAL A 367 8.20 9.27 -2.18
C VAL A 367 9.62 8.98 -2.70
N ASP A 368 9.75 8.14 -3.73
CA ASP A 368 11.03 7.86 -4.38
C ASP A 368 11.63 9.14 -5.00
N VAL A 369 10.80 9.95 -5.69
CA VAL A 369 11.21 11.25 -6.26
C VAL A 369 11.73 12.20 -5.18
N TYR A 370 11.05 12.29 -4.03
CA TYR A 370 11.53 13.11 -2.91
C TYR A 370 12.87 12.61 -2.36
N GLY A 371 13.07 11.30 -2.27
CA GLY A 371 14.36 10.71 -1.89
C GLY A 371 15.49 11.11 -2.85
N MET A 372 15.22 11.09 -4.16
CA MET A 372 16.17 11.53 -5.20
C MET A 372 16.52 13.02 -5.09
N LEU A 373 15.52 13.88 -4.80
CA LEU A 373 15.75 15.32 -4.61
C LEU A 373 16.64 15.58 -3.39
N LEU A 374 16.38 14.90 -2.26
CA LEU A 374 17.24 15.00 -1.08
C LEU A 374 18.68 14.57 -1.40
N ALA A 375 18.85 13.45 -2.11
CA ALA A 375 20.17 12.96 -2.50
C ALA A 375 20.95 13.95 -3.37
N LEU A 376 20.26 14.65 -4.28
CA LEU A 376 20.87 15.69 -5.11
C LEU A 376 21.35 16.88 -4.27
N LEU A 377 20.55 17.33 -3.30
CA LEU A 377 20.92 18.41 -2.37
C LEU A 377 22.13 18.02 -1.51
N LEU A 378 22.11 16.82 -0.92
CA LEU A 378 23.20 16.29 -0.11
C LEU A 378 24.49 16.15 -0.92
N PHE A 379 24.39 15.62 -2.15
CA PHE A 379 25.53 15.52 -3.05
C PHE A 379 26.12 16.90 -3.39
N GLY A 380 25.26 17.89 -3.66
CA GLY A 380 25.68 19.28 -3.88
C GLY A 380 26.44 19.87 -2.68
N ALA A 381 25.93 19.66 -1.46
CA ALA A 381 26.57 20.09 -0.23
C ALA A 381 27.93 19.41 0.00
N VAL A 382 28.01 18.09 -0.16
CA VAL A 382 29.26 17.32 -0.03
C VAL A 382 30.29 17.79 -1.05
N ARG A 383 29.88 18.03 -2.30
CA ARG A 383 30.76 18.55 -3.35
C ARG A 383 31.29 19.95 -3.04
N PHE A 384 30.53 20.77 -2.34
CA PHE A 384 30.96 22.11 -1.93
C PHE A 384 31.97 22.05 -0.77
N ILE A 385 31.76 21.15 0.20
CA ILE A 385 32.61 21.02 1.40
C ILE A 385 33.91 20.29 1.09
N ILE A 386 33.88 19.28 0.22
CA ILE A 386 35.01 18.40 -0.05
C ILE A 386 35.62 18.76 -1.42
N PRO A 387 36.72 19.54 -1.48
CA PRO A 387 37.36 19.96 -2.73
C PRO A 387 38.12 18.84 -3.46
N VAL A 388 37.98 17.58 -3.00
CA VAL A 388 38.63 16.39 -3.59
C VAL A 388 38.14 16.12 -5.02
N PHE A 389 37.02 16.72 -5.44
CA PHE A 389 36.58 16.64 -6.82
C PHE A 389 37.29 17.71 -7.66
N PRO A 390 38.20 17.33 -8.59
CA PRO A 390 38.96 18.29 -9.38
C PRO A 390 38.00 19.27 -10.05
N GLY A 391 38.10 20.54 -9.66
CA GLY A 391 37.36 21.60 -10.31
C GLY A 391 37.77 21.66 -11.78
N ASN A 392 36.81 21.89 -12.68
CA ASN A 392 37.01 21.99 -14.13
C ASN A 392 38.06 23.06 -14.58
N GLY A 393 38.77 23.71 -13.65
CA GLY A 393 39.64 24.86 -13.89
C GLY A 393 41.10 24.55 -14.26
N GLN A 394 41.55 23.30 -14.37
CA GLN A 394 42.97 23.01 -14.69
C GLN A 394 43.21 22.12 -15.93
N ALA A 395 42.20 21.81 -16.74
CA ALA A 395 42.39 20.99 -17.95
C ALA A 395 43.03 21.75 -19.14
N GLY A 396 43.49 23.00 -18.95
CA GLY A 396 43.86 23.91 -20.03
C GLY A 396 45.34 24.06 -20.40
N SER A 397 46.30 23.41 -19.73
CA SER A 397 47.73 23.74 -19.94
C SER A 397 48.72 22.57 -20.09
N ARG A 398 48.27 21.36 -20.46
CA ARG A 398 49.18 20.20 -20.63
C ARG A 398 49.18 19.55 -22.01
N PHE A 399 48.94 20.33 -23.07
CA PHE A 399 49.41 19.99 -24.41
C PHE A 399 50.37 21.07 -24.89
N GLY A 400 51.61 20.97 -24.42
CA GLY A 400 52.76 21.66 -24.94
C GLY A 400 53.92 20.66 -24.94
N VAL A 401 54.52 20.50 -26.13
CA VAL A 401 55.55 19.54 -26.57
C VAL A 401 55.02 18.24 -27.15
#